data_AF-A0A1F9ZSG8-F1
#
_entry.id   AF-A0A1F9ZSG8-F1
#
_cell.length_a   1.000
_cell.length_b   1.000
_cell.length_c   1.000
_cell.angle_alpha   90.00
_cell.angle_beta   90.00
_cell.angle_gamma   90.00
#
_symmetry.space_group_name_H-M   'P 1'
#
loop_
_entity.id
_entity.type
_entity.pdbx_description
1 polymer ?
#
loop_
_entity_poly.entity_id
_entity_poly.type
_entity_poly.pdbx_seq_one_letter_code
_entity_poly.pdbx_strand_id
1 'polypeptide(L)'
;MENEKCDIILPNIVKEKRFEEIDGYIVKYHANKSTIWSKGKVENGQPTGYWEWFRPDRTIKRSGYFENGKPVGEWITYDSKGEKYKTTHKK
;
A
#
# COMPACT_ATOMS: atom_id res chain seq x y z
N MET A 1 21.80 -14.39 -25.26
CA MET A 1 21.29 -15.20 -24.14
C MET A 1 21.17 -14.26 -22.96
N GLU A 2 19.96 -13.74 -22.79
CA GLU A 2 19.37 -13.10 -21.59
C GLU A 2 20.20 -12.05 -20.82
N ASN A 3 20.30 -10.88 -21.45
CA ASN A 3 19.92 -9.54 -20.97
C ASN A 3 20.13 -9.21 -19.47
N GLU A 4 21.27 -8.57 -19.22
CA GLU A 4 21.37 -7.20 -18.66
C GLU A 4 20.79 -6.93 -17.25
N LYS A 5 21.69 -7.08 -16.27
CA LYS A 5 22.05 -6.05 -15.27
C LYS A 5 21.00 -4.95 -15.04
N CYS A 6 20.27 -5.06 -13.94
CA CYS A 6 19.64 -3.90 -13.32
C CYS A 6 20.58 -3.33 -12.23
N ASP A 7 21.67 -2.69 -12.67
CA ASP A 7 22.43 -1.74 -11.85
C ASP A 7 21.71 -0.38 -11.93
N ILE A 8 20.71 -0.15 -11.07
CA ILE A 8 20.12 1.19 -10.89
C ILE A 8 20.80 1.88 -9.72
N ILE A 9 21.92 2.55 -10.01
CA ILE A 9 22.51 3.56 -9.13
C ILE A 9 21.81 4.89 -9.44
N LEU A 10 20.90 5.33 -8.57
CA LEU A 10 20.33 6.68 -8.58
C LEU A 10 20.92 7.50 -7.42
N PRO A 11 21.76 8.51 -7.69
CA PRO A 11 22.31 9.37 -6.66
C PRO A 11 21.30 10.49 -6.36
N ASN A 12 20.49 10.32 -5.33
CA ASN A 12 19.92 11.42 -4.57
C ASN A 12 19.32 10.88 -3.28
N ILE A 13 19.46 11.65 -2.20
CA ILE A 13 19.07 11.33 -0.83
C ILE A 13 17.54 11.18 -0.75
N VAL A 14 17.01 10.06 -1.22
CA VAL A 14 15.62 9.68 -1.02
C VAL A 14 15.57 9.14 0.40
N LYS A 15 14.96 9.89 1.33
CA LYS A 15 14.62 9.39 2.67
C LYS A 15 13.88 8.06 2.49
N GLU A 16 14.61 6.96 2.64
CA GLU A 16 14.10 5.61 2.41
C GLU A 16 12.92 5.38 3.36
N LYS A 17 11.70 5.50 2.85
CA LYS A 17 10.52 5.07 3.59
C LYS A 17 10.61 3.55 3.65
N ARG A 18 10.89 3.01 4.83
CA ARG A 18 10.96 1.56 5.05
C ARG A 18 9.66 0.91 4.58
N PHE A 19 9.76 0.04 3.60
CA PHE A 19 8.70 -0.86 3.18
C PHE A 19 9.23 -2.29 3.18
N GLU A 20 8.38 -3.23 3.54
CA GLU A 20 8.69 -4.66 3.50
C GLU A 20 7.89 -5.29 2.39
N GLU A 21 8.56 -6.04 1.53
CA GLU A 21 7.92 -6.86 0.50
C GLU A 21 8.05 -8.33 0.90
N ILE A 22 6.92 -9.00 1.08
CA ILE A 22 6.84 -10.38 1.52
C ILE A 22 5.89 -11.09 0.56
N ASP A 23 6.41 -11.93 -0.32
CA ASP A 23 5.60 -12.75 -1.24
C ASP A 23 4.64 -11.92 -2.14
N GLY A 24 5.12 -10.77 -2.63
CA GLY A 24 4.30 -9.83 -3.40
C GLY A 24 3.32 -9.01 -2.57
N TYR A 25 3.36 -9.08 -1.24
CA TYR A 25 2.68 -8.11 -0.37
C TYR A 25 3.64 -7.02 0.05
N ILE A 26 3.25 -5.77 -0.14
CA ILE A 26 4.00 -4.63 0.36
C ILE A 26 3.38 -4.12 1.66
N VAL A 27 4.23 -3.78 2.62
CA VAL A 27 3.86 -3.14 3.88
C VAL A 27 4.70 -1.87 4.00
N LYS A 28 4.05 -0.71 4.01
CA LYS A 28 4.71 0.59 4.21
C LYS A 28 4.50 1.04 5.65
N TYR A 29 5.52 1.59 6.27
CA TYR A 29 5.46 2.10 7.64
C TYR A 29 5.38 3.64 7.69
N HIS A 30 4.80 4.17 8.76
CA HIS A 30 4.88 5.59 9.09
C HIS A 30 6.32 5.99 9.44
N ALA A 31 6.60 7.30 9.48
CA ALA A 31 7.91 7.83 9.83
C ALA A 31 8.41 7.40 11.23
N ASN A 32 7.50 7.04 12.13
CA ASN A 32 7.81 6.48 13.44
C ASN A 32 8.33 5.02 13.39
N LYS A 33 8.35 4.38 12.20
CA LYS A 33 8.76 2.99 11.93
C LYS A 33 8.06 1.91 12.78
N SER A 34 7.02 2.27 13.53
CA SER A 34 6.32 1.37 14.45
C SER A 34 4.90 1.05 14.00
N THR A 35 4.26 1.97 13.27
CA THR A 35 2.88 1.79 12.81
C THR A 35 2.84 1.62 11.29
N ILE A 36 2.05 0.66 10.82
CA ILE A 36 1.81 0.43 9.40
C ILE A 36 1.07 1.65 8.84
N TRP A 37 1.52 2.16 7.70
CA TRP A 37 0.84 3.21 6.92
C TRP A 37 -0.13 2.59 5.92
N SER A 38 0.33 1.56 5.20
CA SER A 38 -0.48 0.84 4.25
C SER A 38 0.06 -0.55 3.99
N LYS A 39 -0.81 -1.50 3.70
CA LYS A 39 -0.41 -2.81 3.21
C LYS A 39 -1.34 -3.30 2.11
N GLY A 40 -0.82 -4.11 1.20
CA GLY A 40 -1.59 -4.73 0.13
C GLY A 40 -0.72 -5.50 -0.85
N LYS A 41 -1.35 -6.23 -1.76
CA LYS A 41 -0.64 -7.04 -2.75
C LYS A 41 -0.18 -6.18 -3.93
N VAL A 42 1.00 -6.46 -4.46
CA VAL A 42 1.57 -5.91 -5.68
C VAL A 42 1.95 -7.08 -6.57
N GLU A 43 1.53 -7.01 -7.83
CA GLU A 43 1.81 -8.03 -8.82
C GLU A 43 2.25 -7.32 -10.10
N ASN A 44 3.36 -7.75 -10.71
CA ASN A 44 3.96 -7.10 -11.89
C ASN A 44 4.22 -5.59 -11.71
N GLY A 45 4.59 -5.18 -10.48
CA GLY A 45 4.83 -3.78 -10.13
C GLY A 45 3.56 -2.92 -9.98
N GLN A 46 2.37 -3.52 -10.06
CA GLN A 46 1.09 -2.82 -9.94
C GLN A 46 0.33 -3.27 -8.68
N PRO A 47 -0.32 -2.35 -7.94
CA PRO A 47 -1.14 -2.74 -6.81
C PRO A 47 -2.32 -3.58 -7.30
N THR A 48 -2.53 -4.71 -6.65
CA THR A 48 -3.60 -5.68 -6.93
C THR A 48 -4.19 -6.21 -5.63
N GLY A 49 -5.38 -6.80 -5.69
CA GLY A 49 -6.05 -7.39 -4.54
C GLY A 49 -6.45 -6.37 -3.47
N TYR A 50 -6.51 -6.83 -2.23
CA TYR A 50 -6.99 -6.02 -1.10
C TYR A 50 -5.90 -5.12 -0.52
N TRP A 51 -6.28 -3.88 -0.24
CA TRP A 51 -5.42 -2.84 0.30
C TRP A 51 -6.03 -2.17 1.50
N GLU A 52 -5.18 -1.89 2.49
CA GLU A 52 -5.55 -1.25 3.74
C GLU A 52 -4.60 -0.10 4.05
N TRP A 53 -5.16 0.99 4.56
CA TRP A 53 -4.41 2.13 5.08
C TRP A 53 -4.73 2.30 6.55
N PHE A 54 -3.69 2.53 7.35
CA PHE A 54 -3.79 2.69 8.79
C PHE A 54 -3.27 4.05 9.22
N ARG A 55 -3.88 4.57 10.28
CA ARG A 55 -3.46 5.77 11.00
C ARG A 55 -2.31 5.44 11.97
N PRO A 56 -1.59 6.45 12.48
CA PRO A 56 -0.53 6.23 13.48
C PRO A 56 -1.07 5.69 14.82
N ASP A 57 -2.38 5.80 15.07
CA ASP A 57 -3.08 5.20 16.21
C ASP A 57 -3.45 3.72 16.00
N ARG A 58 -3.05 3.11 14.86
CA ARG A 58 -3.37 1.75 14.40
C ARG A 58 -4.82 1.53 13.99
N THR A 59 -5.66 2.57 13.98
CA THR A 59 -7.01 2.47 13.42
C THR A 59 -6.94 2.40 11.90
N ILE A 60 -7.84 1.62 11.32
CA ILE A 60 -7.97 1.58 9.87
C ILE A 60 -8.54 2.93 9.40
N LYS A 61 -7.92 3.49 8.37
CA LYS A 61 -8.33 4.74 7.73
C LYS A 61 -9.21 4.45 6.52
N ARG A 62 -8.78 3.46 5.72
CA ARG A 62 -9.43 3.09 4.48
C ARG A 62 -9.09 1.66 4.12
N SER A 63 -9.97 0.98 3.41
CA SER A 63 -9.66 -0.24 2.69
C SER A 63 -10.37 -0.29 1.35
N GLY A 64 -9.89 -1.15 0.45
CA GLY A 64 -10.49 -1.36 -0.86
C GLY A 64 -9.67 -2.33 -1.70
N TYR A 65 -10.10 -2.53 -2.94
CA TYR A 65 -9.43 -3.42 -3.87
C TYR A 65 -8.78 -2.66 -5.01
N PHE A 66 -7.68 -3.20 -5.50
CA PHE A 66 -7.07 -2.78 -6.75
C PHE A 66 -7.01 -3.94 -7.73
N GLU A 67 -7.10 -3.63 -9.01
CA GLU A 67 -6.90 -4.55 -10.10
C GLU A 67 -6.09 -3.83 -11.18
N ASN A 68 -4.93 -4.39 -11.54
CA ASN A 68 -4.01 -3.80 -12.53
C ASN A 68 -3.72 -2.31 -12.28
N GLY A 69 -3.44 -1.95 -11.01
CA GLY A 69 -3.14 -0.59 -10.63
C GLY A 69 -4.36 0.33 -10.43
N LYS A 70 -5.56 -0.13 -10.76
CA LYS A 70 -6.78 0.68 -10.71
C LYS A 70 -7.62 0.31 -9.49
N PRO A 71 -8.17 1.31 -8.76
CA PRO A 71 -9.06 1.03 -7.65
C PRO A 71 -10.38 0.45 -8.16
N VAL A 72 -10.76 -0.72 -7.68
CA VAL A 72 -12.00 -1.44 -8.07
C VAL A 72 -12.79 -1.87 -6.84
N GLY A 73 -14.07 -2.21 -7.06
CA GLY A 73 -14.92 -2.80 -6.03
C GLY A 73 -15.34 -1.81 -4.93
N GLU A 74 -15.56 -2.35 -3.73
CA GLU A 74 -15.99 -1.56 -2.58
C GLU A 74 -14.80 -0.92 -1.86
N TRP A 75 -14.88 0.39 -1.68
CA TRP A 75 -13.91 1.20 -0.94
C TRP A 75 -14.55 1.75 0.32
N ILE A 76 -14.02 1.34 1.46
CA ILE A 76 -14.55 1.71 2.76
C ILE A 76 -13.59 2.70 3.40
N THR A 77 -14.10 3.85 3.79
CA THR A 77 -13.40 4.84 4.61
C THR A 77 -13.93 4.72 6.03
N TYR A 78 -13.03 4.72 6.99
CA TYR A 78 -13.35 4.50 8.39
C TYR A 78 -13.11 5.77 9.20
N ASP A 79 -13.94 5.98 10.22
CA ASP A 79 -13.79 7.10 11.15
C ASP A 79 -12.59 6.90 12.08
N SER A 80 -12.28 7.91 12.91
CA SER A 80 -11.29 7.85 14.00
C SER A 80 -11.48 6.67 14.96
N LYS A 81 -12.71 6.16 15.13
CA LYS A 81 -13.01 4.96 15.93
C LYS A 81 -12.78 3.63 15.20
N GLY A 82 -12.46 3.65 13.90
CA GLY A 82 -12.35 2.47 13.06
C GLY A 82 -13.70 1.93 12.55
N GLU A 83 -14.78 2.69 12.72
CA GLU A 83 -16.11 2.33 12.22
C GLU A 83 -16.29 2.78 10.76
N LYS A 84 -17.10 2.05 9.97
CA LYS A 84 -17.34 2.38 8.57
C LYS A 84 -18.06 3.73 8.47
N TYR A 85 -17.36 4.75 7.98
CA TYR A 85 -17.89 6.10 7.79
C TYR A 85 -18.50 6.29 6.41
N LYS A 86 -17.84 5.76 5.38
CA LYS A 86 -18.27 5.94 3.99
C LYS A 86 -17.87 4.77 3.13
N THR A 87 -18.81 4.27 2.35
CA THR A 87 -18.57 3.28 1.31
C THR A 87 -18.66 3.94 -0.06
N THR A 88 -17.70 3.64 -0.94
CA THR A 88 -17.63 4.13 -2.32
C THR A 88 -17.43 2.94 -3.25
N HIS A 89 -18.21 2.86 -4.32
CA HIS A 89 -18.05 1.81 -5.32
C HIS A 89 -17.20 2.34 -6.47
N LYS A 90 -16.15 1.62 -6.83
CA LYS A 90 -15.27 1.94 -7.96
C LYS A 90 -15.52 0.92 -9.08
N LYS A 91 -15.69 1.46 -10.29
CA LYS A 91 -15.88 0.71 -11.53
C LYS A 91 -14.54 0.44 -12.20
#